data_AF-A0A2N3E3B8-F1
#
_entry.id   AF-A0A2N3E3B8-F1
#
_cell.length_a   1.000
_cell.length_b   1.000
_cell.length_c   1.000
_cell.angle_alpha   90.00
_cell.angle_beta   90.00
_cell.angle_gamma   90.00
#
_symmetry.space_group_name_H-M   'P 1'
#
loop_
_entity.id
_entity.type
_entity.pdbx_description
1 polymer ?
#
loop_
_entity_poly.entity_id
_entity_poly.type
_entity_poly.pdbx_seq_one_letter_code
_entity_poly.pdbx_strand_id
1 'polypeptide(L)' 'RLLREVREGASYTVTSHGHAVARIVPHVADTESRIAAWEALLDRLRTTPAEAVPRWSRDELYDDVVGITK' A
#
# COMPACT_ATOMS: atom_id res chain seq x y z
N ARG A 1 0.61 -24.51 4.02
CA ARG A 1 1.10 -25.09 2.74
C ARG A 1 1.07 -24.05 1.63
N LEU A 2 -0.06 -23.37 1.38
CA LEU A 2 -0.22 -22.29 0.40
C LEU A 2 0.94 -21.26 0.39
N LEU A 3 1.25 -20.60 1.52
CA LEU A 3 2.31 -19.57 1.55
C LEU A 3 3.72 -20.12 1.23
N ARG A 4 3.95 -21.43 1.43
CA ARG A 4 5.22 -22.08 1.08
C ARG A 4 5.33 -22.24 -0.43
N GLU A 5 4.26 -22.71 -1.06
CA GLU A 5 4.17 -22.86 -2.52
C GLU A 5 4.23 -21.48 -3.21
N VAL A 6 3.62 -20.45 -2.61
CA VAL A 6 3.78 -19.06 -3.07
C VAL A 6 5.23 -18.61 -3.03
N ARG A 7 5.95 -18.91 -1.95
CA ARG A 7 7.37 -18.58 -1.86
C ARG A 7 8.22 -19.33 -2.90
N GLU A 8 7.76 -20.50 -3.34
CA GLU A 8 8.38 -21.32 -4.38
C GLU A 8 7.97 -20.91 -5.81
N GLY A 9 7.15 -19.86 -5.96
CA GLY A 9 6.83 -19.26 -7.26
C GLY A 9 5.35 -19.41 -7.68
N ALA A 10 4.52 -20.13 -6.92
CA ALA A 10 3.11 -20.28 -7.25
C ALA A 10 2.32 -18.99 -6.99
N SER A 11 1.30 -18.73 -7.81
CA SER A 11 0.36 -17.62 -7.63
C SER A 11 -1.06 -18.16 -7.49
N TYR A 12 -1.84 -17.59 -6.57
CA TYR A 12 -3.21 -18.03 -6.29
C TYR A 12 -4.17 -16.85 -6.35
N THR A 13 -5.35 -17.08 -6.91
CA THR A 13 -6.48 -16.15 -6.84
C THR A 13 -7.38 -16.55 -5.68
N VAL A 14 -7.61 -15.62 -4.75
CA VAL A 14 -8.55 -15.81 -3.64
C VAL A 14 -9.94 -15.44 -4.13
N THR A 15 -10.90 -16.34 -3.96
CA THR A 15 -12.29 -16.11 -4.35
C THR A 15 -13.23 -16.11 -3.14
N SER A 16 -14.28 -15.30 -3.20
CA SER A 16 -15.43 -15.32 -2.29
C SER A 16 -16.68 -15.49 -3.14
N HIS A 17 -17.49 -16.51 -2.85
CA HIS A 17 -18.70 -16.81 -3.63
C HIS A 17 -18.46 -16.90 -5.15
N GLY A 18 -17.30 -17.43 -5.56
CA GLY A 18 -16.90 -17.53 -6.98
C GLY A 18 -16.31 -16.26 -7.59
N HIS A 19 -16.32 -15.13 -6.86
CA HIS A 19 -15.75 -13.87 -7.33
C HIS A 19 -14.32 -13.68 -6.81
N ALA A 20 -13.40 -13.28 -7.69
CA ALA A 20 -12.03 -12.97 -7.30
C ALA A 20 -12.00 -11.72 -6.40
N VAL A 21 -11.38 -11.83 -5.23
CA VAL A 21 -11.29 -10.74 -4.23
C VAL A 21 -9.85 -10.33 -3.95
N ALA A 22 -8.88 -11.21 -4.18
CA ALA A 22 -7.46 -10.90 -4.01
C ALA A 22 -6.59 -11.87 -4.81
N ARG A 23 -5.30 -11.54 -4.93
CA ARG A 23 -4.29 -12.43 -5.51
C ARG A 23 -3.09 -12.50 -4.58
N ILE A 24 -2.65 -13.72 -4.29
CA ILE A 24 -1.43 -13.99 -3.54
C ILE A 24 -0.36 -14.36 -4.55
N VAL A 25 0.67 -13.53 -4.66
CA VAL A 25 1.80 -13.73 -5.58
C VAL A 25 3.10 -13.89 -4.79
N PRO A 26 4.11 -14.57 -5.34
CA PRO A 26 5.44 -14.60 -4.76
C PRO A 26 5.94 -13.18 -4.58
N HIS A 27 6.58 -12.90 -3.44
CA HIS A 27 7.32 -11.65 -3.27
C HIS A 27 8.62 -11.75 -4.08
N VAL A 28 8.55 -11.34 -5.33
CA VAL A 28 9.74 -11.19 -6.17
C VAL A 28 10.32 -9.81 -5.91
N ALA A 29 11.60 -9.74 -5.55
CA ALA A 29 12.32 -8.48 -5.49
C ALA A 29 12.54 -7.98 -6.92
N ASP A 30 11.49 -7.44 -7.53
CA ASP A 30 11.53 -6.86 -8.85
C ASP A 30 12.16 -5.47 -8.76
N THR A 31 13.49 -5.47 -8.84
CA THR A 31 14.31 -4.27 -8.72
C THR A 31 13.98 -3.28 -9.83
N GLU A 32 13.66 -3.77 -11.03
CA GLU A 32 13.29 -2.93 -12.18
C GLU A 32 11.93 -2.26 -11.95
N SER A 33 10.91 -3.02 -11.54
CA SER A 33 9.60 -2.41 -11.21
C SER A 33 9.69 -1.42 -10.05
N ARG A 34 10.53 -1.69 -9.05
CA ARG A 34 10.76 -0.76 -7.94
C ARG A 34 11.42 0.54 -8.41
N ILE A 35 12.43 0.46 -9.27
CA ILE A 35 13.11 1.62 -9.83
C ILE A 35 12.11 2.44 -10.68
N ALA A 36 11.37 1.78 -11.56
CA ALA A 36 10.36 2.44 -12.40
C ALA A 36 9.27 3.15 -11.56
N ALA A 37 8.79 2.50 -10.49
CA ALA A 37 7.82 3.11 -9.58
C ALA A 37 8.39 4.32 -8.84
N TRP A 38 9.66 4.26 -8.45
CA TRP A 38 10.36 5.36 -7.80
C TRP A 38 10.55 6.55 -8.75
N GLU A 39 10.97 6.30 -9.98
CA GLU A 39 11.11 7.33 -11.02
C GLU A 39 9.77 8.01 -11.32
N ALA A 40 8.70 7.22 -11.49
CA ALA A 40 7.36 7.74 -11.71
C ALA A 40 6.87 8.62 -10.54
N LEU A 41 7.18 8.22 -9.29
CA LEU A 41 6.87 9.02 -8.12
C LEU A 41 7.64 10.35 -8.14
N LEU A 42 8.94 10.33 -8.43
CA LEU A 42 9.75 11.54 -8.46
C LEU A 42 9.32 12.50 -9.56
N ASP A 43 8.97 12.01 -10.75
CA ASP A 43 8.47 12.85 -11.84
C ASP A 43 7.13 13.50 -11.50
N ARG A 44 6.24 12.76 -10.82
CA ARG A 44 5.02 13.34 -10.27
C ARG A 44 5.34 14.43 -9.24
N LEU A 45 6.24 14.18 -8.30
CA LEU A 45 6.56 15.15 -7.24
C LEU A 45 7.21 16.43 -7.79
N ARG A 46 8.03 16.31 -8.83
CA ARG A 46 8.65 17.48 -9.51
C ARG A 46 7.61 18.40 -10.16
N THR A 47 6.48 17.85 -10.59
CA THR A 47 5.41 18.58 -11.28
C THR A 47 4.25 18.95 -10.34
N THR A 48 4.23 18.40 -9.13
CA THR A 48 3.21 18.71 -8.12
C THR A 48 3.56 20.04 -7.44
N PRO A 49 2.68 21.06 -7.45
CA PRO A 49 2.90 22.29 -6.71
C PRO A 49 3.06 22.02 -5.21
N ALA A 50 4.02 22.67 -4.57
CA ALA A 50 4.17 22.60 -3.13
C ALA A 50 2.98 23.30 -2.46
N GLU A 51 2.14 22.53 -1.78
CA GLU A 51 1.07 23.07 -0.95
C GLU A 51 1.64 23.42 0.43
N ALA A 52 1.30 24.62 0.91
CA ALA A 52 1.66 25.02 2.27
C ALA A 52 0.76 24.27 3.26
N VAL A 53 1.21 23.09 3.68
CA VAL A 53 0.53 22.33 4.73
C VAL A 53 0.69 23.08 6.06
N PRO A 54 -0.39 23.30 6.83
CA PRO A 54 -0.31 23.86 8.17
C PRO A 54 0.66 23.06 9.04
N ARG A 55 1.33 23.72 9.99
CA ARG A 55 2.14 23.00 10.97
C ARG A 55 1.19 22.19 11.86
N TRP A 56 1.11 20.88 11.65
CA TRP A 56 0.43 20.00 12.58
C TRP A 56 1.32 19.75 13.80
N SER A 57 0.84 20.16 14.97
CA SER A 57 1.37 19.66 16.24
C SER A 57 0.77 18.27 16.51
N ARG A 58 1.50 17.40 17.21
CA ARG A 58 1.02 16.03 17.53
C ARG A 58 -0.31 16.03 18.29
N ASP A 59 -0.54 17.10 19.05
CA ASP A 59 -1.73 17.27 19.89
C ASP A 59 -2.98 17.54 19.04
N GLU A 60 -2.85 18.25 17.90
CA GLU A 60 -3.94 18.50 16.94
C GLU A 60 -4.43 17.24 16.20
N LEU A 61 -3.66 16.16 16.21
CA LEU A 61 -4.00 14.91 15.50
C LEU A 61 -4.97 14.01 16.30
N TYR A 62 -5.11 14.23 17.61
CA TYR A 62 -5.87 13.36 18.51
C TYR A 62 -7.07 14.02 19.20
N ASP A 63 -7.34 15.30 18.94
CA ASP A 63 -8.59 15.92 19.36
C ASP A 63 -9.73 15.36 18.49
N ASP A 64 -10.62 14.58 19.13
CA ASP A 64 -11.87 13.99 18.64
C ASP A 64 -11.91 12.48 18.37
N VAL A 65 -11.33 11.68 19.27
CA VAL A 65 -11.87 10.33 19.52
C VAL A 65 -12.25 10.15 20.99
N VAL A 66 -13.05 11.07 21.52
CA VAL A 66 -13.86 10.82 22.73
C VAL A 66 -15.25 10.38 22.27
N GLY A 67 -15.46 9.06 22.16
CA GLY A 67 -16.81 8.53 21.97
C GLY A 67 -16.94 7.22 21.20
N ILE A 68 -16.16 6.19 21.52
CA ILE A 68 -16.60 4.81 21.26
C ILE A 68 -16.48 4.01 22.56
N THR A 69 -17.42 4.26 23.47
CA THR A 69 -17.69 3.39 24.62
C THR A 69 -19.17 3.43 24.99
N LYS A 70 -19.99 2.64 24.29
CA LYS A 70 -20.87 1.59 24.83
C LYS A 70 -21.80 1.05 23.74
#